data_AF-A0A9Q8QH07-F1
#
_entry.id   AF-A0A9Q8QH07-F1
#
_cell.length_a   1.000
_cell.length_b   1.000
_cell.length_c   1.000
_cell.angle_alpha   90.00
_cell.angle_beta   90.00
_cell.angle_gamma   90.00
#
_symmetry.space_group_name_H-M   'P 1'
#
loop_
_entity.id
_entity.type
_entity.pdbx_description
1 polymer ?
#
loop_
_entity_poly.entity_id
_entity_poly.type
_entity_poly.pdbx_seq_one_letter_code
_entity_poly.pdbx_strand_id
1 'polypeptide(L)'
;MRLRLFYTAVTSLVLTAESRTYLSWLADTFIDQGVKPTFGYQEATLYLGIEKAYEYTQDGKYLDWLKRQIDDNVVQEDGSIKGWKKDSYVLDNYRMGNQYLYLYNETADPKYKLAASVVRKQLNGHPRTPSGGFWYV
;
A
#
# COMPACT_ATOMS: atom_id res chain seq x y z
N MET A 1 13.41 1.37 69.00
CA MET A 1 12.31 0.66 68.31
C MET A 1 11.73 1.57 67.24
N ARG A 2 12.19 1.46 65.98
CA ARG A 2 11.64 2.18 64.82
C ARG A 2 11.54 1.19 63.67
N LEU A 3 10.31 0.79 63.35
CA LEU A 3 10.00 -0.17 62.31
C LEU A 3 10.02 0.56 60.96
N ARG A 4 10.94 0.20 60.06
CA ARG A 4 10.93 0.67 58.67
C ARG A 4 10.12 -0.33 57.84
N LEU A 5 8.94 0.10 57.35
CA LEU A 5 8.22 -0.64 56.32
C LEU A 5 8.95 -0.48 54.99
N PHE A 6 9.40 -1.60 54.43
CA PHE A 6 9.81 -1.68 53.04
C PHE A 6 8.56 -1.94 52.19
N TYR A 7 8.20 -0.97 51.34
CA TYR A 7 7.21 -1.16 50.28
C TYR A 7 7.96 -1.65 49.03
N THR A 8 7.82 -2.94 48.70
CA THR A 8 8.24 -3.48 47.42
C THR A 8 7.14 -3.20 46.40
N ALA A 9 7.35 -2.25 45.50
CA ALA A 9 6.47 -2.05 44.36
C ALA A 9 6.71 -3.17 43.34
N VAL A 10 5.75 -4.07 43.21
CA VAL A 10 5.72 -5.05 42.11
C VAL A 10 5.10 -4.34 40.91
N THR A 11 5.92 -3.93 39.94
CA THR A 11 5.44 -3.51 38.63
C THR A 11 4.99 -4.74 37.85
N SER A 12 3.68 -4.95 37.77
CA SER A 12 3.07 -5.91 36.86
C SER A 12 3.21 -5.40 35.41
N LEU A 13 4.07 -6.05 34.63
CA LEU A 13 4.09 -5.88 33.18
C LEU A 13 2.83 -6.56 32.63
N VAL A 14 1.79 -5.78 32.36
CA VAL A 14 0.65 -6.26 31.57
C VAL A 14 1.12 -6.27 30.11
N LEU A 15 1.60 -7.41 29.64
CA LEU A 15 1.68 -7.66 28.20
C LEU A 15 0.25 -7.76 27.67
N THR A 16 -0.28 -6.65 27.17
CA THR A 16 -1.51 -6.69 26.38
C THR A 16 -1.17 -7.43 25.10
N ALA A 17 -1.60 -8.69 24.98
CA ALA A 17 -1.62 -9.36 23.69
C ALA A 17 -2.50 -8.50 22.77
N GLU A 18 -1.90 -7.83 21.78
CA GLU A 18 -2.69 -7.11 20.78
C GLU A 18 -3.67 -8.09 20.15
N SER A 19 -4.95 -7.74 20.18
CA SER A 19 -6.01 -8.49 19.53
C SER A 19 -5.79 -8.44 18.01
N ARG A 20 -5.01 -9.40 17.48
CA ARG A 20 -4.79 -9.52 16.03
C ARG A 20 -6.12 -9.81 15.33
N THR A 21 -6.45 -8.99 14.34
CA THR A 21 -7.60 -9.21 13.46
C THR A 21 -7.23 -10.13 12.30
N TYR A 22 -8.22 -10.78 11.68
CA TYR A 22 -8.00 -11.53 10.43
C TYR A 22 -7.36 -10.66 9.34
N LEU A 23 -7.65 -9.35 9.33
CA LEU A 23 -7.01 -8.39 8.45
C LEU A 23 -5.50 -8.31 8.69
N SER A 24 -5.07 -8.05 9.93
CA SER A 24 -3.63 -7.98 10.27
C SER A 24 -2.93 -9.33 10.07
N TRP A 25 -3.60 -10.45 10.36
CA TRP A 25 -3.01 -11.77 10.18
C TRP A 25 -2.79 -12.13 8.71
N LEU A 26 -3.78 -11.83 7.86
CA LEU A 26 -3.64 -12.05 6.42
C LEU A 26 -2.57 -11.13 5.83
N ALA A 27 -2.52 -9.86 6.25
CA ALA A 27 -1.49 -8.92 5.82
C ALA A 27 -0.08 -9.42 6.18
N ASP A 28 0.14 -9.82 7.43
CA ASP A 28 1.41 -10.41 7.88
C ASP A 28 1.77 -11.65 7.06
N THR A 29 0.80 -12.53 6.80
CA THR A 29 1.03 -13.76 6.01
C THR A 29 1.53 -13.44 4.61
N PHE A 30 0.91 -12.50 3.89
CA PHE A 30 1.36 -12.13 2.54
C PHE A 30 2.73 -11.45 2.54
N ILE A 31 3.01 -10.62 3.55
CA ILE A 31 4.32 -9.99 3.71
C ILE A 31 5.40 -11.07 3.91
N ASP A 32 5.15 -12.05 4.77
CA ASP A 32 6.09 -13.12 5.11
C ASP A 32 6.32 -14.11 3.96
N GLN A 33 5.28 -14.42 3.17
CA GLN A 33 5.40 -15.29 2.00
C GLN A 33 6.19 -14.64 0.85
N GLY A 34 6.34 -13.31 0.87
CA GLY A 34 7.03 -12.56 -0.17
C GLY A 34 6.16 -12.36 -1.41
N VAL A 35 5.84 -11.10 -1.70
CA VAL A 35 5.12 -10.71 -2.91
C VAL A 35 6.11 -10.10 -3.88
N LYS A 36 6.10 -10.59 -5.13
CA LYS A 36 6.90 -9.99 -6.20
C LYS A 36 6.29 -8.64 -6.59
N PRO A 37 7.06 -7.54 -6.57
CA PRO A 37 6.55 -6.24 -7.00
C PRO A 37 6.13 -6.19 -8.47
N THR A 38 4.97 -5.61 -8.74
CA THR A 38 4.45 -5.35 -10.10
C THR A 38 3.32 -4.33 -10.03
N PHE A 39 2.95 -3.72 -11.18
CA PHE A 39 1.78 -2.83 -11.30
C PHE A 39 0.48 -3.56 -11.64
N GLY A 40 0.44 -4.89 -11.48
CA GLY A 40 -0.73 -5.73 -11.77
C GLY A 40 -1.92 -5.42 -10.88
N TYR A 41 -3.13 -5.68 -11.38
CA TYR A 41 -4.36 -5.39 -10.65
C TYR A 41 -4.57 -6.33 -9.45
N GLN A 42 -4.04 -7.57 -9.52
CA GLN A 42 -4.06 -8.50 -8.38
C GLN A 42 -3.26 -7.92 -7.21
N GLU A 43 -2.03 -7.44 -7.49
CA GLU A 43 -1.18 -6.83 -6.48
C GLU A 43 -1.77 -5.52 -5.97
N ALA A 44 -2.32 -4.67 -6.84
CA ALA A 44 -3.02 -3.46 -6.41
C ALA A 44 -4.22 -3.75 -5.49
N THR A 45 -4.86 -4.91 -5.65
CA THR A 45 -5.94 -5.37 -4.77
C THR A 45 -5.40 -5.87 -3.44
N LEU A 46 -4.31 -6.64 -3.46
CA LEU A 46 -3.62 -7.06 -2.23
C LEU A 46 -3.11 -5.84 -1.44
N TYR A 47 -2.49 -4.88 -2.12
CA TYR A 47 -1.96 -3.68 -1.52
C TYR A 47 -3.06 -2.87 -0.83
N LEU A 48 -4.26 -2.76 -1.41
CA LEU A 48 -5.43 -2.19 -0.70
C LEU A 48 -5.74 -2.91 0.63
N GLY A 49 -5.62 -4.24 0.68
CA GLY A 49 -5.74 -4.98 1.94
C GLY A 49 -4.68 -4.56 2.97
N ILE A 50 -3.43 -4.38 2.54
CA ILE A 50 -2.32 -3.93 3.39
C ILE A 50 -2.51 -2.46 3.82
N GLU A 51 -3.00 -1.58 2.93
CA GLU A 51 -3.41 -0.20 3.25
C GLU A 51 -4.45 -0.22 4.39
N LYS A 52 -5.46 -1.08 4.31
CA LYS A 52 -6.47 -1.22 5.38
C LYS A 52 -5.90 -1.77 6.67
N ALA A 53 -4.92 -2.67 6.60
CA ALA A 53 -4.21 -3.12 7.80
C ALA A 53 -3.44 -1.96 8.45
N TYR A 54 -2.75 -1.12 7.66
CA TYR A 54 -2.10 0.10 8.16
C TYR A 54 -3.11 1.07 8.78
N GLU A 55 -4.17 1.43 8.08
CA GLU A 55 -5.21 2.35 8.58
C GLU A 55 -5.82 1.86 9.91
N TYR A 56 -6.05 0.55 10.04
CA TYR A 56 -6.65 -0.02 11.24
C TYR A 56 -5.68 -0.11 12.42
N THR A 57 -4.45 -0.56 12.18
CA THR A 57 -3.48 -0.86 13.24
C THR A 57 -2.55 0.30 13.58
N GLN A 58 -2.36 1.21 12.62
CA GLN A 58 -1.32 2.25 12.64
C GLN A 58 0.11 1.69 12.78
N ASP A 59 0.33 0.40 12.46
CA ASP A 59 1.65 -0.23 12.47
C ASP A 59 2.42 0.13 11.18
N GLY A 60 3.46 0.95 11.34
CA GLY A 60 4.26 1.49 10.24
C GLY A 60 4.87 0.44 9.31
N LYS A 61 5.02 -0.81 9.75
CA LYS A 61 5.57 -1.89 8.92
C LYS A 61 4.78 -2.10 7.62
N TYR A 62 3.47 -1.86 7.64
CA TYR A 62 2.60 -2.05 6.48
C TYR A 62 2.85 -0.96 5.44
N LEU A 63 2.95 0.30 5.87
CA LEU A 63 3.28 1.42 4.98
C LEU A 63 4.71 1.28 4.43
N ASP A 64 5.67 0.91 5.26
CA ASP A 64 7.05 0.65 4.84
C ASP A 64 7.15 -0.50 3.82
N TRP A 65 6.34 -1.54 4.00
CA TRP A 65 6.25 -2.63 3.03
C TRP A 65 5.64 -2.15 1.71
N LEU A 66 4.55 -1.38 1.73
CA LEU A 66 3.93 -0.81 0.53
C LEU A 66 4.92 0.05 -0.26
N LYS A 67 5.67 0.92 0.43
CA LYS A 67 6.71 1.74 -0.20
C LYS A 67 7.78 0.87 -0.87
N ARG A 68 8.27 -0.19 -0.20
CA ARG A 68 9.24 -1.12 -0.80
C ARG A 68 8.71 -1.86 -2.03
N GLN A 69 7.42 -2.14 -2.10
CA GLN A 69 6.80 -2.74 -3.28
C GLN A 69 6.77 -1.77 -4.47
N ILE A 70 6.62 -0.46 -4.22
CA ILE A 70 6.46 0.52 -5.29
C ILE A 70 7.78 1.16 -5.69
N ASP A 71 8.60 1.59 -4.74
CA ASP A 71 9.83 2.36 -4.98
C ASP A 71 10.86 1.53 -5.75
N ASP A 72 11.36 2.10 -6.86
CA ASP A 72 12.33 1.56 -7.83
C ASP A 72 11.92 0.28 -8.57
N ASN A 73 11.03 -0.51 -7.96
CA ASN A 73 10.45 -1.72 -8.52
C ASN A 73 9.35 -1.41 -9.54
N VAL A 74 8.50 -0.42 -9.23
CA VAL A 74 7.36 -0.01 -10.05
C VAL A 74 7.49 1.45 -10.46
N VAL A 75 7.67 2.37 -9.50
CA VAL A 75 7.78 3.81 -9.74
C VAL A 75 9.23 4.24 -9.52
N GLN A 76 9.79 4.91 -10.53
CA GLN A 76 11.13 5.51 -10.44
C GLN A 76 11.06 6.89 -9.78
N GLU A 77 12.20 7.42 -9.38
CA GLU A 77 12.30 8.75 -8.74
C GLU A 77 11.73 9.90 -9.60
N ASP A 78 11.75 9.78 -10.93
CA ASP A 78 11.13 10.78 -11.83
C ASP A 78 9.60 10.61 -11.99
N GLY A 79 9.01 9.63 -11.30
CA GLY A 79 7.59 9.29 -11.38
C GLY A 79 7.21 8.45 -12.61
N SER A 80 8.18 8.01 -13.41
CA SER A 80 7.91 7.04 -14.49
C SER A 80 7.60 5.66 -13.92
N ILE A 81 6.72 4.91 -14.61
CA ILE A 81 6.33 3.55 -14.20
C ILE A 81 7.10 2.55 -15.06
N LYS A 82 7.91 1.72 -14.41
CA LYS A 82 8.74 0.71 -15.07
C LYS A 82 7.86 -0.28 -15.84
N GLY A 83 8.16 -0.47 -17.13
CA GLY A 83 7.42 -1.38 -18.00
C GLY A 83 6.07 -0.86 -18.49
N TRP A 84 5.69 0.38 -18.15
CA TRP A 84 4.43 0.97 -18.60
C TRP A 84 4.45 1.29 -20.10
N LYS A 85 3.52 0.71 -20.86
CA LYS A 85 3.39 0.92 -22.31
C LYS A 85 2.22 1.86 -22.60
N LYS A 86 2.50 3.01 -23.20
CA LYS A 86 1.47 4.04 -23.49
C LYS A 86 0.39 3.53 -24.45
N ASP A 87 0.74 2.62 -25.36
CA ASP A 87 -0.16 2.18 -26.44
C ASP A 87 -0.88 0.85 -26.15
N SER A 88 -0.62 0.20 -25.00
CA SER A 88 -1.22 -1.12 -24.71
C SER A 88 -2.65 -1.05 -24.18
N TYR A 89 -3.10 0.11 -23.69
CA TYR A 89 -4.46 0.38 -23.19
C TYR A 89 -5.13 -0.77 -22.42
N VAL A 90 -4.45 -1.33 -21.40
CA VAL A 90 -4.99 -2.42 -20.58
C VAL A 90 -5.69 -1.86 -19.35
N LEU A 91 -7.00 -2.05 -19.25
CA LEU A 91 -7.83 -1.47 -18.18
C LEU A 91 -7.39 -1.92 -16.78
N ASP A 92 -6.97 -3.18 -16.63
CA ASP A 92 -6.50 -3.78 -15.38
C ASP A 92 -5.38 -2.95 -14.73
N ASN A 93 -4.42 -2.46 -15.53
CA ASN A 93 -3.24 -1.76 -15.04
C ASN A 93 -3.59 -0.43 -14.34
N TYR A 94 -4.73 0.18 -14.67
CA TYR A 94 -5.13 1.46 -14.11
C TYR A 94 -5.50 1.36 -12.63
N ARG A 95 -5.82 0.16 -12.13
CA ARG A 95 -6.12 -0.08 -10.71
C ARG A 95 -4.95 0.31 -9.80
N MET A 96 -3.71 0.24 -10.30
CA MET A 96 -2.52 0.65 -9.55
C MET A 96 -2.46 2.17 -9.33
N GLY A 97 -3.17 2.97 -10.13
CA GLY A 97 -3.27 4.42 -9.94
C GLY A 97 -3.77 4.83 -8.53
N ASN A 98 -4.64 4.02 -7.93
CA ASN A 98 -5.13 4.26 -6.56
C ASN A 98 -4.02 4.14 -5.52
N GLN A 99 -3.08 3.21 -5.71
CA GLN A 99 -1.97 2.97 -4.79
C GLN A 99 -0.98 4.14 -4.80
N TYR A 100 -0.75 4.72 -5.98
CA TYR A 100 0.06 5.92 -6.10
C TYR A 100 -0.59 7.13 -5.41
N LEU A 101 -1.92 7.29 -5.54
CA LEU A 101 -2.64 8.34 -4.84
C LEU A 101 -2.61 8.16 -3.31
N TYR A 102 -2.76 6.91 -2.85
CA TYR A 102 -2.65 6.57 -1.44
C TYR A 102 -1.27 6.91 -0.87
N LEU A 103 -0.20 6.41 -1.51
CA LEU A 103 1.17 6.70 -1.06
C LEU A 103 1.50 8.19 -1.10
N TYR A 104 0.99 8.94 -2.08
CA TYR A 104 1.11 10.39 -2.10
C TYR A 104 0.42 11.03 -0.89
N ASN A 105 -0.77 10.56 -0.51
CA ASN A 105 -1.48 11.07 0.66
C ASN A 105 -0.73 10.83 1.97
N GLU A 106 -0.15 9.63 2.13
CA GLU A 106 0.55 9.25 3.35
C GLU A 106 1.95 9.87 3.48
N THR A 107 2.61 10.19 2.36
CA THR A 107 4.03 10.58 2.37
C THR A 107 4.30 11.98 1.85
N ALA A 108 3.37 12.56 1.10
CA ALA A 108 3.55 13.77 0.29
C ALA A 108 4.70 13.69 -0.75
N ASP A 109 5.24 12.50 -1.04
CA ASP A 109 6.32 12.33 -2.02
C ASP A 109 5.81 12.55 -3.45
N PRO A 110 6.32 13.57 -4.19
CA PRO A 110 5.82 13.94 -5.50
C PRO A 110 5.92 12.81 -6.55
N LYS A 111 6.82 11.83 -6.41
CA LYS A 111 6.98 10.76 -7.42
C LYS A 111 5.70 9.95 -7.59
N TYR A 112 4.95 9.74 -6.52
CA TYR A 112 3.67 9.03 -6.58
C TYR A 112 2.57 9.83 -7.29
N LYS A 113 2.54 11.16 -7.11
CA LYS A 113 1.62 12.03 -7.85
C LYS A 113 1.94 12.05 -9.34
N LEU A 114 3.22 12.01 -9.70
CA LEU A 114 3.67 11.92 -11.09
C LEU A 114 3.26 10.58 -11.70
N ALA A 115 3.45 9.46 -11.00
CA ALA A 115 2.99 8.14 -11.43
C ALA A 115 1.47 8.08 -11.61
N ALA A 116 0.68 8.60 -10.66
CA ALA A 116 -0.77 8.72 -10.79
C ALA A 116 -1.17 9.56 -12.03
N SER A 117 -0.39 10.60 -12.34
CA SER A 117 -0.61 11.43 -13.53
C SER A 117 -0.36 10.67 -14.83
N VAL A 118 0.56 9.69 -14.87
CA VAL A 118 0.77 8.81 -16.03
C VAL A 118 -0.50 7.99 -16.30
N VAL A 119 -1.05 7.33 -15.26
CA VAL A 119 -2.29 6.55 -15.36
C VAL A 119 -3.46 7.44 -15.79
N ARG A 120 -3.62 8.60 -15.16
CA ARG A 120 -4.69 9.55 -15.48
C ARG A 120 -4.61 10.05 -16.92
N LYS A 121 -3.41 10.29 -17.46
CA LYS A 121 -3.22 10.68 -18.86
C LYS A 121 -3.65 9.57 -19.81
N GLN A 122 -3.31 8.31 -19.53
CA GLN A 122 -3.69 7.21 -20.40
C GLN A 122 -5.20 6.98 -20.45
N LEU A 123 -5.92 7.18 -19.34
CA LEU A 123 -7.39 7.17 -19.32
C LEU A 123 -8.05 8.18 -20.28
N ASN A 124 -7.38 9.29 -20.63
CA ASN A 124 -7.90 10.25 -21.63
C ASN A 124 -7.84 9.68 -23.04
N GLY A 125 -6.82 8.88 -23.35
CA GLY A 125 -6.62 8.27 -24.67
C GLY A 125 -7.23 6.88 -24.83
N HIS A 126 -7.76 6.31 -23.75
CA HIS A 126 -8.23 4.92 -23.76
C HIS A 126 -9.45 4.74 -24.68
N PRO A 127 -9.44 3.75 -25.60
CA PRO A 127 -10.53 3.50 -26.54
C PRO A 127 -11.89 3.30 -25.87
N ARG A 128 -12.95 3.79 -26.50
CA ARG A 128 -14.31 3.72 -25.95
C ARG A 128 -15.30 3.17 -26.96
N THR A 129 -16.35 2.53 -26.47
CA THR A 129 -17.55 2.21 -27.26
C THR A 129 -18.22 3.51 -27.74
N PRO A 130 -19.10 3.46 -28.75
CA PRO A 130 -19.89 4.63 -29.15
C PRO A 130 -20.72 5.24 -28.00
N SER A 131 -21.08 4.45 -26.99
CA SER A 131 -21.77 4.90 -25.77
C SER A 131 -20.84 5.43 -24.67
N GLY A 132 -19.52 5.43 -24.89
CA GLY A 132 -18.53 6.03 -24.00
C GLY A 132 -17.90 5.11 -22.95
N GLY A 133 -18.24 3.81 -22.94
CA GLY A 133 -17.63 2.82 -22.06
C GLY A 133 -16.21 2.46 -22.50
N PHE A 134 -15.29 2.29 -21.56
CA PHE A 134 -13.92 1.87 -21.87
C PHE A 134 -13.89 0.46 -22.45
N TRP A 135 -13.00 0.24 -23.42
CA TRP A 135 -12.66 -1.11 -23.86
C TRP A 135 -11.89 -1.83 -22.76
N TYR A 136 -11.81 -3.15 -22.80
CA TYR A 136 -11.05 -3.88 -21.80
C TYR A 136 -9.55 -3.85 -22.12
N VAL A 137 -9.22 -4.11 -23.38
CA VAL A 137 -7.90 -4.05 -24.02
C VAL A 137 -8.04 -3.63 -25.48
#